data_AF-A0AB74E078-F1
#
_entry.id   AF-A0AB74E078-F1
#
_cell.length_a   1.000
_cell.length_b   1.000
_cell.length_c   1.000
_cell.angle_alpha   90.00
_cell.angle_beta   90.00
_cell.angle_gamma   90.00
#
_symmetry.space_group_name_H-M   'P 1'
#
loop_
_entity.id
_entity.type
_entity.pdbx_description
1 polymer ?
#
loop_
_entity_poly.entity_id
_entity_poly.type
_entity_poly.pdbx_seq_one_letter_code
_entity_poly.pdbx_strand_id
1 'polypeptide(L)'
;VHAVDIDEAEQGNVEDLELAGDDSLPAFLEQIALVADSDQVPADSDGVVTLMTLHTAKGLEFDTVFITGFEDGVFPHMRSLADATELSEE
;
A
#
# COMPACT_ATOMS: atom_id res chain seq x y z
N VAL A 1 16.39 -23.99 19.49
CA VAL A 1 16.68 -23.42 18.16
C VAL A 1 15.51 -23.79 17.28
N HIS A 2 14.49 -22.92 17.28
CA HIS A 2 13.29 -23.14 16.48
C HIS A 2 13.68 -22.77 15.05
N ALA A 3 13.67 -23.75 14.15
CA ALA A 3 13.76 -23.47 12.74
C ALA A 3 12.56 -22.60 12.39
N VAL A 4 12.83 -21.44 11.80
CA VAL A 4 11.83 -20.63 11.12
C VAL A 4 11.69 -21.33 9.78
N ASP A 5 10.63 -22.11 9.63
CA ASP A 5 10.15 -22.50 8.31
C ASP A 5 9.71 -21.20 7.64
N ILE A 6 10.51 -20.78 6.66
CA ILE A 6 10.19 -19.68 5.79
C ILE A 6 9.18 -20.28 4.83
N ASP A 7 7.90 -20.28 5.23
CA ASP A 7 6.81 -20.53 4.30
C ASP A 7 7.05 -19.63 3.11
N GLU A 8 6.96 -20.23 1.92
CA GLU A 8 7.10 -19.61 0.61
C GLU A 8 6.03 -18.53 0.48
N ALA A 9 6.28 -17.39 1.13
CA ALA A 9 5.45 -16.21 1.06
C ALA A 9 5.44 -15.79 -0.40
N GLU A 10 4.25 -15.90 -0.96
CA GLU A 10 3.91 -15.63 -2.34
C GLU A 10 4.77 -14.49 -2.89
N GLN A 11 5.69 -14.89 -3.76
CA GLN A 11 6.30 -14.00 -4.73
C GLN A 11 5.13 -13.26 -5.36
N GLY A 12 5.06 -11.93 -5.15
CA GLY A 12 4.03 -11.11 -5.80
C GLY A 12 3.93 -11.55 -7.25
N ASN A 13 2.77 -12.10 -7.60
CA ASN A 13 2.66 -13.00 -8.74
C ASN A 13 2.79 -12.14 -10.00
N VAL A 14 4.02 -12.07 -10.54
CA VAL A 14 4.29 -11.46 -11.87
C VAL A 14 3.53 -12.22 -12.96
N GLU A 15 2.93 -13.37 -12.63
CA GLU A 15 2.14 -14.23 -13.50
C GLU A 15 0.69 -13.75 -13.73
N ASP A 16 0.11 -12.86 -12.89
CA ASP A 16 -1.25 -12.34 -13.10
C ASP A 16 -1.31 -11.06 -13.97
N LEU A 17 -0.14 -10.59 -14.42
CA LEU A 17 -0.06 -9.59 -15.48
C LEU A 17 -0.32 -10.32 -16.81
N GLU A 18 -1.58 -10.57 -17.16
CA GLU A 18 -1.95 -10.95 -18.52
C GLU A 18 -1.32 -9.92 -19.47
N LEU A 19 -0.30 -10.35 -20.24
CA LEU A 19 0.42 -9.53 -21.22
C LEU A 19 -0.54 -9.09 -22.31
N ALA A 20 -1.28 -8.01 -22.06
CA ALA A 20 -2.13 -7.35 -23.04
C ALA A 20 -1.27 -6.47 -23.96
N GLY A 21 -0.26 -7.07 -24.59
CA GLY A 21 0.70 -6.36 -25.43
C GLY A 21 1.92 -7.21 -25.76
N ASP A 22 2.65 -6.81 -26.82
CA ASP A 22 3.99 -7.31 -27.14
C ASP A 22 4.85 -7.41 -25.86
N ASP A 23 5.54 -8.54 -25.64
CA ASP A 23 6.47 -8.86 -24.53
C ASP A 23 7.72 -7.93 -24.47
N SER A 24 7.54 -6.70 -24.90
CA SER A 24 8.54 -5.66 -25.00
C SER A 24 8.70 -4.93 -23.66
N LEU A 25 9.94 -4.55 -23.35
CA LEU A 25 10.26 -3.74 -22.18
C LEU A 25 9.41 -2.43 -22.09
N PRO A 26 9.13 -1.70 -23.18
CA PRO A 26 8.25 -0.54 -23.12
C PRO A 26 6.84 -0.85 -22.62
N ALA A 27 6.23 -1.95 -23.08
CA ALA A 27 4.89 -2.35 -22.64
C ALA A 27 4.88 -2.69 -21.14
N PHE A 28 5.92 -3.39 -20.67
CA PHE A 28 6.08 -3.70 -19.25
C PHE A 28 6.24 -2.43 -18.37
N LEU A 29 7.04 -1.46 -18.82
CA LEU A 29 7.23 -0.20 -18.09
C LEU A 29 5.97 0.65 -18.04
N GLU A 30 5.17 0.66 -19.11
CA GLU A 30 3.89 1.34 -19.17
C GLU A 30 2.89 0.76 -18.15
N GLN A 31 2.83 -0.57 -18.06
CA GLN A 31 1.93 -1.25 -17.13
C GLN A 31 2.32 -1.02 -15.67
N ILE A 32 3.61 -1.14 -15.31
CA ILE A 32 4.06 -0.86 -13.93
C ILE A 32 3.78 0.58 -13.53
N ALA A 33 3.90 1.53 -14.47
CA ALA A 33 3.60 2.93 -14.19
C ALA A 33 2.12 3.19 -13.91
N LEU A 34 1.21 2.28 -14.29
CA LEU A 34 -0.23 2.42 -14.16
C LEU A 34 -0.83 1.67 -12.96
N VAL A 35 -0.11 0.71 -12.38
CA VAL A 35 -0.58 -0.05 -11.21
C VAL A 35 -0.56 0.84 -9.97
N ALA A 36 -1.69 0.98 -9.28
CA ALA A 36 -1.79 1.71 -8.02
C ALA A 36 -1.66 0.76 -6.81
N ASP A 37 -1.07 1.27 -5.71
CA ASP A 37 -0.89 0.49 -4.47
C ASP A 37 -2.23 -0.02 -3.88
N SER A 38 -3.34 0.70 -4.14
CA SER A 38 -4.69 0.30 -3.70
C SER A 38 -5.23 -0.94 -4.42
N ASP A 39 -4.75 -1.22 -5.63
CA ASP A 39 -5.25 -2.32 -6.45
C ASP A 39 -4.68 -3.68 -6.00
N GLN A 40 -3.69 -3.66 -5.10
CA GLN A 40 -3.00 -4.83 -4.58
C GLN A 40 -3.59 -5.34 -3.25
N VAL A 41 -4.69 -4.77 -2.75
CA VAL A 41 -5.34 -5.22 -1.52
C VAL A 41 -6.20 -6.46 -1.81
N PRO A 42 -5.80 -7.67 -1.36
CA PRO A 42 -6.50 -8.90 -1.73
C PRO A 42 -7.86 -8.99 -1.01
N ALA A 43 -8.91 -9.35 -1.75
CA ALA A 43 -10.26 -9.52 -1.21
C ALA A 43 -10.38 -10.69 -0.21
N ASP A 44 -9.55 -11.74 -0.37
CA ASP A 44 -9.53 -12.95 0.45
C ASP A 44 -8.21 -13.08 1.23
N SER A 45 -7.96 -12.11 2.10
CA SER A 45 -6.75 -11.97 2.92
C SER A 45 -6.92 -12.56 4.32
N ASP A 46 -7.43 -13.80 4.43
CA ASP A 46 -7.65 -14.46 5.71
C ASP A 46 -6.34 -14.56 6.51
N GLY A 47 -6.26 -13.83 7.63
CA GLY A 47 -5.13 -13.88 8.57
C GLY A 47 -3.97 -12.92 8.28
N VAL A 48 -4.05 -12.04 7.29
CA VAL A 48 -3.03 -11.00 7.07
C VAL A 48 -3.51 -9.62 7.52
N VAL A 49 -2.57 -8.78 7.96
CA VAL A 49 -2.84 -7.39 8.34
C VAL A 49 -2.37 -6.49 7.21
N THR A 50 -3.27 -5.69 6.67
CA THR A 50 -2.96 -4.71 5.63
C THR A 50 -2.32 -3.47 6.23
N LEU A 51 -1.13 -3.10 5.76
CA LEU A 51 -0.46 -1.86 6.11
C LEU A 51 -0.52 -0.89 4.92
N MET A 52 -0.90 0.35 5.18
CA MET A 52 -1.01 1.38 4.16
C MET A 52 -0.83 2.78 4.78
N THR A 53 -0.66 3.79 3.93
CA THR A 53 -0.70 5.19 4.38
C THR A 53 -2.15 5.67 4.55
N LEU A 54 -2.37 6.74 5.32
CA LEU A 54 -3.71 7.32 5.49
C LEU A 54 -4.30 7.80 4.16
N HIS A 55 -3.47 8.31 3.25
CA HIS A 55 -3.88 8.74 1.91
C HIS A 55 -4.43 7.59 1.06
N THR A 56 -3.74 6.45 1.09
CA THR A 56 -4.13 5.24 0.34
C THR A 56 -5.37 4.55 0.91
N ALA A 57 -5.76 4.83 2.16
CA ALA A 57 -6.96 4.28 2.79
C ALA A 57 -8.27 4.94 2.29
N LYS A 58 -8.17 6.01 1.48
CA LYS A 58 -9.34 6.77 1.04
C LYS A 58 -10.30 5.90 0.23
N GLY A 59 -11.54 5.81 0.70
CA GLY A 59 -12.60 5.05 0.03
C GLY A 59 -12.66 3.57 0.41
N LEU A 60 -11.80 3.12 1.33
CA LEU A 60 -11.83 1.79 1.91
C LEU A 60 -12.57 1.78 3.25
N GLU A 61 -13.11 0.63 3.61
CA GLU A 61 -13.76 0.38 4.90
C GLU A 61 -13.24 -0.93 5.51
N PHE A 62 -13.05 -0.93 6.82
CA PHE A 62 -12.55 -2.07 7.58
C PHE A 62 -13.29 -2.15 8.92
N ASP A 63 -13.54 -3.38 9.40
CA ASP A 63 -14.17 -3.61 10.69
C ASP A 63 -13.33 -3.09 11.87
N THR A 64 -12.01 -3.12 11.74
CA THR A 64 -11.07 -2.64 12.77
C THR A 64 -9.86 -1.99 12.13
N VAL A 65 -9.53 -0.77 12.58
CA VAL A 65 -8.41 0.02 12.07
C VAL A 65 -7.52 0.45 13.23
N PHE A 66 -6.20 0.31 13.04
CA PHE A 66 -5.19 0.85 13.95
C PHE A 66 -4.49 2.03 13.28
N ILE A 67 -4.56 3.21 13.91
CA ILE A 67 -3.77 4.37 13.51
C ILE A 67 -2.52 4.44 14.39
N THR A 68 -1.36 4.52 13.78
CA THR A 68 -0.06 4.65 14.45
C THR A 68 0.54 6.02 14.20
N GLY A 69 1.46 6.48 15.07
CA GLY A 69 2.19 7.73 14.83
C GLY A 69 1.34 8.99 15.03
N PHE A 70 0.30 8.93 15.86
CA PHE A 70 -0.53 10.09 16.22
C PHE A 70 0.20 10.98 17.24
N GLU A 71 1.28 11.61 16.78
CA GLU A 71 2.17 12.47 17.55
C GLU A 71 2.61 13.68 16.71
N ASP A 72 2.78 14.84 17.35
CA ASP A 72 3.21 16.07 16.67
C ASP A 72 4.54 15.87 15.93
N GLY A 73 4.56 16.20 14.64
CA GLY A 73 5.74 16.04 13.78
C GLY A 73 5.73 14.74 12.96
N VAL A 74 4.92 13.75 13.35
CA VAL A 74 4.60 12.57 12.53
C VAL A 74 3.21 12.70 11.93
N PHE A 75 2.20 12.96 12.77
CA PHE A 75 0.84 13.28 12.37
C PHE A 75 0.21 14.24 13.41
N PRO A 76 0.07 15.55 13.12
CA PRO A 76 0.33 16.21 11.83
C PRO A 76 1.83 16.23 11.47
N HIS A 77 2.14 16.06 10.18
CA HIS A 77 3.52 16.07 9.72
C HIS A 77 4.20 17.42 10.01
N MET A 78 5.50 17.40 10.32
CA MET A 78 6.25 18.60 10.74
C MET A 78 6.14 19.80 9.78
N ARG A 79 5.89 19.54 8.49
CA ARG A 79 5.72 20.59 7.47
C ARG A 79 4.41 21.37 7.63
N SER A 80 3.32 20.69 8.01
CA SER A 80 2.00 21.32 8.10
C SER A 80 1.82 22.17 9.36
N LEU A 81 2.62 21.94 10.40
CA LEU A 81 2.50 22.63 11.69
C LEU A 81 2.65 24.16 11.62
N ALA A 82 3.33 24.69 10.59
CA ALA A 82 3.62 26.13 10.48
C ALA A 82 2.58 26.91 9.66
N ASP A 83 1.74 26.23 8.86
CA ASP A 83 0.74 26.85 7.99
C ASP A 83 -0.65 26.30 8.34
N ALA A 84 -1.60 27.20 8.66
CA ALA A 84 -2.95 26.80 9.06
C ALA A 84 -3.72 26.07 7.96
N THR A 85 -3.41 26.34 6.69
CA THR A 85 -4.02 25.68 5.53
C THR A 85 -3.53 24.25 5.42
N GLU A 86 -2.21 24.04 5.48
CA GLU A 86 -1.60 22.71 5.44
C GLU A 86 -2.00 21.88 6.67
N LEU A 87 -2.05 22.50 7.86
CA LEU A 87 -2.50 21.84 9.09
C LEU A 87 -3.97 21.39 9.03
N SER A 88 -4.80 22.05 8.21
CA SER A 88 -6.21 21.67 8.05
C SER A 88 -6.40 20.55 7.03
N GLU A 89 -5.42 20.32 6.15
CA GLU A 89 -5.44 19.25 5.15
C GLU A 89 -5.00 17.91 5.74
N GLU A 90 -4.08 17.94 6.71
CA GLU A 90 -3.66 16.78 7.50
C GLU A 90 -4.75 16.32 8.49
#